data_AF-A0A954M1M4-F1
#
_entry.id   AF-A0A954M1M4-F1
#
_cell.length_a   1.000
_cell.length_b   1.000
_cell.length_c   1.000
_cell.angle_alpha   90.00
_cell.angle_beta   90.00
_cell.angle_gamma   90.00
#
_symmetry.space_group_name_H-M   'P 1'
#
loop_
_entity.id
_entity.type
_entity.pdbx_description
1 polymer ?
#
loop_
_entity_poly.entity_id
_entity_poly.type
_entity_poly.pdbx_seq_one_letter_code
_entity_poly.pdbx_strand_id
1 'polypeptide(L)'
;YATMDGDTCGGISPIAGIDKAFLRQWLKWLETIGPHGLSPISELAIVNRLEPTAELRPASSEQTDEGDLMPYDLLDAIEHHAIGEKRSAHEVLACVRVKFDYEDAQLLGWVRRFFELWSRNQWKRERYAPSFHVDDKNLDPKTWCRFPILSDGFRSELSDLSDET
;
A
#
# COMPACT_ATOMS: atom_id res chain seq x y z
N TYR A 1 2.65 -5.14 -0.69
CA TYR A 1 3.39 -6.23 -0.01
C TYR A 1 3.71 -7.30 -1.04
N ALA A 2 4.91 -7.88 -1.03
CA ALA A 2 5.33 -8.89 -2.00
C ALA A 2 6.51 -9.73 -1.48
N THR A 3 6.56 -10.99 -1.90
CA THR A 3 7.71 -11.90 -1.73
C THR A 3 8.61 -11.75 -2.94
N MET A 4 9.82 -11.20 -2.72
CA MET A 4 10.80 -11.09 -3.81
C MET A 4 11.17 -12.46 -4.34
N ASP A 5 11.24 -12.56 -5.66
CA ASP A 5 11.50 -13.79 -6.40
C ASP A 5 10.41 -14.87 -6.20
N GLY A 6 9.27 -14.50 -5.58
CA GLY A 6 8.03 -15.26 -5.53
C GLY A 6 7.00 -14.65 -6.48
N ASP A 7 6.01 -13.96 -5.93
CA ASP A 7 4.95 -13.26 -6.67
C ASP A 7 5.45 -12.08 -7.51
N THR A 8 6.69 -11.61 -7.29
CA THR A 8 7.32 -10.59 -8.14
C THR A 8 7.91 -11.13 -9.44
N CYS A 9 7.92 -12.46 -9.65
CA CYS A 9 8.47 -13.06 -10.86
C CYS A 9 7.65 -12.72 -12.11
N GLY A 10 8.27 -12.08 -13.10
CA GLY A 10 7.63 -11.73 -14.37
C GLY A 10 8.43 -10.68 -15.14
N GLY A 11 8.15 -10.56 -16.44
CA GLY A 11 8.79 -9.54 -17.30
C GLY A 11 8.09 -8.18 -17.31
N ILE A 12 6.84 -8.12 -16.83
CA ILE A 12 6.00 -6.92 -16.75
C ILE A 12 5.03 -7.05 -15.58
N SER A 13 4.77 -5.95 -14.87
CA SER A 13 3.75 -5.86 -13.83
C SER A 13 2.70 -4.79 -14.21
N PRO A 14 1.59 -5.18 -14.87
CA PRO A 14 0.69 -4.22 -15.51
C PRO A 14 -0.13 -3.38 -14.52
N ILE A 15 -0.24 -3.83 -13.26
CA ILE A 15 -1.08 -3.20 -12.23
C ILE A 15 -0.27 -2.68 -11.03
N ALA A 16 1.07 -2.68 -11.09
CA ALA A 16 1.90 -2.20 -9.97
C ALA A 16 1.81 -0.68 -9.74
N GLY A 17 1.39 0.10 -10.73
CA GLY A 17 1.15 1.54 -10.62
C GLY A 17 -0.27 1.91 -10.18
N ILE A 18 -1.05 0.94 -9.70
CA ILE A 18 -2.45 1.11 -9.30
C ILE A 18 -2.59 0.68 -7.84
N ASP A 19 -3.19 1.50 -7.00
CA ASP A 19 -3.44 1.17 -5.60
C ASP A 19 -4.55 0.11 -5.44
N LYS A 20 -4.57 -0.52 -4.26
CA LYS A 20 -5.50 -1.63 -3.99
C LYS A 20 -6.95 -1.15 -3.95
N ALA A 21 -7.21 0.04 -3.40
CA ALA A 21 -8.56 0.58 -3.28
C ALA A 21 -9.18 0.86 -4.66
N PHE A 22 -8.44 1.51 -5.56
CA PHE A 22 -8.82 1.73 -6.94
C PHE A 22 -9.05 0.41 -7.67
N LEU A 23 -8.14 -0.56 -7.55
CA LEU A 23 -8.29 -1.85 -8.21
C LEU A 23 -9.60 -2.55 -7.81
N ARG A 24 -9.99 -2.49 -6.53
CA ARG A 24 -11.28 -3.04 -6.06
C ARG A 24 -12.48 -2.31 -6.68
N GLN A 25 -12.42 -0.99 -6.81
CA GLN A 25 -13.48 -0.23 -7.48
C GLN A 25 -13.55 -0.55 -8.97
N TRP A 26 -12.41 -0.67 -9.63
CA TRP A 26 -12.30 -1.00 -11.04
C TRP A 26 -12.87 -2.39 -11.35
N LEU A 27 -12.62 -3.39 -10.49
CA LEU A 27 -13.21 -4.72 -10.64
C LEU A 27 -14.74 -4.73 -10.51
N LYS A 28 -15.33 -3.90 -9.63
CA LYS A 28 -16.78 -3.73 -9.53
C LYS A 28 -17.37 -3.02 -10.76
N TRP A 29 -16.64 -2.07 -11.33
CA TRP A 29 -17.03 -1.42 -12.58
C TRP A 29 -16.95 -2.39 -13.78
N LEU A 30 -15.93 -3.24 -13.84
CA LEU A 30 -15.83 -4.30 -14.85
C LEU A 30 -16.96 -5.33 -14.73
N GLU A 31 -17.41 -5.64 -13.52
CA GLU A 31 -18.52 -6.56 -13.28
C GLU A 31 -19.84 -6.10 -13.94
N THR A 32 -20.08 -4.78 -13.98
CA THR A 32 -21.41 -4.22 -14.29
C THR A 32 -21.47 -3.37 -15.56
N ILE A 33 -20.36 -2.73 -15.96
CA ILE A 33 -20.32 -1.76 -17.06
C ILE A 33 -19.25 -2.15 -18.07
N GLY A 34 -18.00 -2.27 -17.64
CA GLY A 34 -16.87 -2.57 -18.52
C GLY A 34 -16.48 -1.43 -19.47
N PRO A 35 -15.31 -1.55 -20.15
CA PRO A 35 -14.83 -0.54 -21.08
C PRO A 35 -15.64 -0.52 -22.37
N HIS A 36 -15.67 0.64 -23.02
CA HIS A 36 -16.40 0.82 -24.28
C HIS A 36 -15.98 -0.22 -25.33
N GLY A 37 -16.96 -0.90 -25.92
CA GLY A 37 -16.74 -1.94 -26.92
C GLY A 37 -16.47 -3.33 -26.35
N LEU A 38 -16.47 -3.49 -25.01
CA LEU A 38 -16.43 -4.78 -24.34
C LEU A 38 -17.66 -4.93 -23.43
N SER A 39 -18.11 -6.16 -23.27
CA SER A 39 -19.20 -6.49 -22.34
C SER A 39 -18.71 -6.49 -20.90
N PRO A 40 -19.59 -6.21 -19.91
CA PRO A 40 -19.29 -6.46 -18.50
C PRO A 40 -18.91 -7.93 -18.24
N ILE A 41 -18.12 -8.16 -17.19
CA ILE A 41 -17.65 -9.49 -16.76
C ILE A 41 -18.36 -9.87 -15.46
N SER A 42 -19.61 -10.33 -15.57
CA SER A 42 -20.48 -10.62 -14.41
C SER A 42 -19.91 -11.66 -13.44
N GLU A 43 -19.04 -12.54 -13.91
CA GLU A 43 -18.36 -13.59 -13.15
C GLU A 43 -17.43 -13.00 -12.06
N LEU A 44 -17.01 -11.74 -12.20
CA LEU A 44 -16.26 -11.02 -11.18
C LEU A 44 -17.05 -10.87 -9.87
N ALA A 45 -18.37 -11.02 -9.88
CA ALA A 45 -19.20 -11.06 -8.68
C ALA A 45 -18.75 -12.15 -7.69
N ILE A 46 -18.16 -13.25 -8.18
CA ILE A 46 -17.60 -14.30 -7.31
C ILE A 46 -16.33 -13.79 -6.63
N VAL A 47 -15.43 -13.18 -7.39
CA VAL A 47 -14.15 -12.64 -6.90
C VAL A 47 -14.37 -11.48 -5.93
N ASN A 48 -15.27 -10.56 -6.27
CA ASN A 48 -15.56 -9.35 -5.48
C ASN A 48 -16.19 -9.64 -4.11
N ARG A 49 -16.70 -10.86 -3.89
CA ARG A 49 -17.25 -11.34 -2.61
C ARG A 49 -16.23 -12.09 -1.76
N LEU A 50 -15.05 -12.39 -2.28
CA LEU A 50 -13.99 -13.03 -1.49
C LEU A 50 -13.39 -12.03 -0.51
N GLU A 51 -13.07 -12.51 0.69
CA GLU A 51 -12.27 -11.75 1.64
C GLU A 51 -10.78 -11.81 1.24
N PRO A 52 -10.05 -10.67 1.31
CA PRO A 52 -8.62 -10.65 1.02
C PRO A 52 -7.83 -11.33 2.15
N THR A 53 -7.57 -12.64 2.00
CA THR A 53 -6.79 -13.44 2.95
C THR A 53 -5.55 -14.04 2.30
N ALA A 54 -4.41 -14.07 3.00
CA ALA A 54 -3.21 -14.76 2.56
C ALA A 54 -3.31 -16.26 2.85
N GLU A 55 -3.63 -17.07 1.83
CA GLU A 55 -3.89 -18.52 1.94
C GLU A 55 -2.67 -19.37 2.35
N LEU A 56 -1.48 -18.77 2.50
CA LEU A 56 -0.21 -19.48 2.66
C LEU A 56 0.07 -19.97 4.10
N ARG A 57 -0.70 -19.52 5.11
CA ARG A 57 -0.56 -20.01 6.50
C ARG A 57 -1.79 -20.82 6.92
N PRO A 58 -1.65 -21.75 7.88
CA PRO A 58 -2.78 -22.53 8.38
C PRO A 58 -3.93 -21.62 8.80
N ALA A 59 -5.17 -21.97 8.47
CA ALA A 59 -6.37 -21.19 8.77
C ALA A 59 -6.51 -20.84 10.27
N SER A 60 -5.89 -21.64 11.16
CA SER A 60 -5.79 -21.37 12.60
C SER A 60 -4.97 -20.12 12.97
N SER A 61 -4.31 -19.49 12.00
CA SER A 61 -3.42 -18.33 12.22
C SER A 61 -4.13 -16.99 11.99
N GLU A 62 -5.41 -17.00 11.57
CA GLU A 62 -6.30 -15.83 11.37
C GLU A 62 -5.62 -14.59 10.72
N GLN A 63 -4.67 -14.82 9.81
CA GLN A 63 -3.89 -13.74 9.24
C GLN A 63 -4.65 -13.05 8.11
N THR A 64 -4.89 -11.75 8.27
CA THR A 64 -5.38 -10.86 7.21
C THR A 64 -4.25 -9.95 6.75
N ASP A 65 -4.25 -9.58 5.47
CA ASP A 65 -3.26 -8.65 4.91
C ASP A 65 -3.30 -7.28 5.63
N GLU A 66 -4.49 -6.84 6.05
CA GLU A 66 -4.69 -5.61 6.82
C GLU A 66 -4.17 -5.73 8.26
N GLY A 67 -4.17 -6.94 8.85
CA GLY A 67 -3.57 -7.19 10.17
C GLY A 67 -2.05 -7.04 10.14
N ASP A 68 -1.41 -7.54 9.08
CA ASP A 68 0.05 -7.41 8.88
C ASP A 68 0.48 -5.98 8.54
N LEU A 69 -0.35 -5.27 7.77
CA LEU A 69 -0.08 -3.90 7.34
C LEU A 69 -0.82 -2.92 8.26
N MET A 70 -2.01 -2.52 7.83
CA MET A 70 -2.99 -1.62 8.44
C MET A 70 -4.22 -1.62 7.50
N PRO A 71 -5.37 -1.06 7.91
CA PRO A 71 -6.50 -0.87 6.99
C PRO A 71 -6.07 -0.18 5.70
N TYR A 72 -6.55 -0.64 4.54
CA TYR A 72 -6.02 -0.16 3.25
C TYR A 72 -6.27 1.33 3.01
N ASP A 73 -7.44 1.84 3.41
CA ASP A 73 -7.77 3.26 3.29
C ASP A 73 -6.85 4.16 4.13
N LEU A 74 -6.43 3.68 5.30
CA LEU A 74 -5.43 4.32 6.13
C LEU A 74 -4.03 4.23 5.51
N LEU A 75 -3.65 3.06 4.98
CA LEU A 75 -2.38 2.87 4.28
C LEU A 75 -2.24 3.85 3.11
N ASP A 76 -3.27 3.93 2.26
CA ASP A 76 -3.31 4.83 1.10
C ASP A 76 -3.21 6.30 1.54
N ALA A 77 -3.87 6.68 2.64
CA ALA A 77 -3.77 8.03 3.19
C ALA A 77 -2.37 8.36 3.74
N ILE A 78 -1.75 7.41 4.45
CA ILE A 78 -0.38 7.54 4.95
C ILE A 78 0.59 7.67 3.77
N GLU A 79 0.50 6.79 2.77
CA GLU A 79 1.34 6.82 1.58
C GLU A 79 1.18 8.15 0.82
N HIS A 80 -0.05 8.60 0.61
CA HIS A 80 -0.32 9.88 -0.04
C HIS A 80 0.35 11.04 0.69
N HIS A 81 0.26 11.11 2.02
CA HIS A 81 0.86 12.21 2.78
C HIS A 81 2.38 12.09 2.89
N ALA A 82 2.90 10.91 3.21
CA ALA A 82 4.33 10.69 3.43
C ALA A 82 5.13 10.76 2.12
N ILE A 83 4.65 10.08 1.08
CA ILE A 83 5.38 9.90 -0.18
C ILE A 83 4.90 10.91 -1.20
N GLY A 84 3.58 11.04 -1.36
CA GLY A 84 2.95 11.96 -2.28
C GLY A 84 3.21 13.44 -1.95
N GLU A 85 2.91 13.83 -0.73
CA GLU A 85 3.00 15.23 -0.25
C GLU A 85 4.32 15.52 0.49
N LYS A 86 5.20 14.52 0.64
CA LYS A 86 6.51 14.63 1.29
C LYS A 86 6.45 15.16 2.73
N ARG A 87 5.37 14.82 3.44
CA ARG A 87 5.19 15.19 4.85
C ARG A 87 6.05 14.31 5.75
N SER A 88 6.53 14.90 6.84
CA SER A 88 7.22 14.20 7.92
C SER A 88 6.28 13.22 8.64
N ALA A 89 6.85 12.28 9.40
CA ALA A 89 6.06 11.30 10.15
C ALA A 89 5.11 11.95 11.17
N HIS A 90 5.53 13.05 11.80
CA HIS A 90 4.69 13.87 12.68
C HIS A 90 3.51 14.52 11.94
N GLU A 91 3.76 15.14 10.79
CA GLU A 91 2.69 15.75 9.98
C GLU A 91 1.71 14.70 9.46
N VAL A 92 2.20 13.53 9.05
CA VAL A 92 1.35 12.41 8.61
C VAL A 92 0.44 11.95 9.74
N LEU A 93 0.98 11.78 10.96
CA LEU A 93 0.19 11.41 12.14
C LEU A 93 -0.93 12.43 12.42
N ALA A 94 -0.62 13.72 12.38
CA ALA A 94 -1.61 14.78 12.54
C ALA A 94 -2.72 14.70 11.48
N CYS A 95 -2.39 14.34 10.24
CA CYS A 95 -3.38 14.23 9.16
C CYS A 95 -4.31 13.03 9.35
N VAL A 96 -3.77 11.87 9.73
CA VAL A 96 -4.61 10.68 9.91
C VAL A 96 -5.47 10.76 11.18
N ARG A 97 -5.01 11.45 12.23
CA ARG A 97 -5.82 11.78 13.43
C ARG A 97 -7.10 12.55 13.12
N VAL A 98 -7.06 13.44 12.12
CA VAL A 98 -8.23 14.23 11.72
C VAL A 98 -9.19 13.42 10.86
N LYS A 99 -8.66 12.50 10.06
CA LYS A 99 -9.44 11.79 9.03
C LYS A 99 -10.06 10.48 9.52
N PHE A 100 -9.42 9.80 10.47
CA PHE A 100 -9.80 8.45 10.89
C PHE A 100 -10.15 8.39 12.38
N ASP A 101 -11.19 7.64 12.70
CA ASP A 101 -11.68 7.44 14.06
C ASP A 101 -11.07 6.16 14.67
N TYR A 102 -9.78 6.22 14.97
CA TYR A 102 -9.03 5.16 15.64
C TYR A 102 -8.34 5.71 16.89
N GLU A 103 -8.05 4.81 17.84
CA GLU A 103 -7.29 5.18 19.04
C GLU A 103 -5.91 5.72 18.65
N ASP A 104 -5.46 6.75 19.37
CA ASP A 104 -4.23 7.47 19.03
C ASP A 104 -3.00 6.55 18.97
N ALA A 105 -2.91 5.63 19.93
CA ALA A 105 -1.86 4.62 20.00
C ALA A 105 -1.86 3.69 18.78
N GLN A 106 -3.02 3.39 18.20
CA GLN A 106 -3.13 2.56 16.99
C GLN A 106 -2.64 3.32 15.76
N LEU A 107 -3.10 4.56 15.57
CA LEU A 107 -2.65 5.44 14.49
C LEU A 107 -1.13 5.61 14.52
N LEU A 108 -0.59 5.90 15.70
CA LEU A 108 0.84 6.04 15.92
C LEU A 108 1.59 4.75 15.57
N GLY A 109 1.08 3.59 15.99
CA GLY A 109 1.64 2.29 15.64
C GLY A 109 1.67 2.02 14.13
N TRP A 110 0.61 2.35 13.42
CA TRP A 110 0.53 2.17 11.96
C TRP A 110 1.41 3.16 11.19
N VAL A 111 1.48 4.43 11.61
CA VAL A 111 2.39 5.42 11.01
C VAL A 111 3.85 4.96 11.17
N ARG A 112 4.27 4.56 12.38
CA ARG A 112 5.63 4.01 12.59
C ARG A 112 5.89 2.81 11.69
N ARG A 113 4.95 1.84 11.70
CA ARG A 113 5.03 0.63 10.88
C ARG A 113 5.19 0.95 9.39
N PHE A 114 4.46 1.96 8.88
CA PHE A 114 4.58 2.38 7.49
C PHE A 114 6.01 2.81 7.16
N PHE A 115 6.59 3.76 7.90
CA PHE A 115 7.94 4.28 7.62
C PHE A 115 9.03 3.21 7.77
N GLU A 116 8.89 2.32 8.75
CA GLU A 116 9.77 1.17 8.93
C GLU A 116 9.69 0.20 7.75
N LEU A 117 8.49 -0.24 7.37
CA LEU A 117 8.29 -1.15 6.25
C LEU A 117 8.68 -0.49 4.93
N TRP A 118 8.39 0.79 4.75
CA TRP A 118 8.76 1.56 3.59
C TRP A 118 10.27 1.53 3.38
N SER A 119 11.04 1.98 4.37
CA SER A 119 12.50 2.09 4.26
C SER A 119 13.15 0.70 4.11
N ARG A 120 12.75 -0.28 4.92
CA ARG A 120 13.30 -1.66 4.88
C ARG A 120 13.05 -2.38 3.56
N ASN A 121 11.96 -2.06 2.85
CA ASN A 121 11.60 -2.73 1.60
C ASN A 121 11.98 -1.92 0.34
N GLN A 122 12.75 -0.82 0.44
CA GLN A 122 13.16 -0.06 -0.76
C GLN A 122 13.93 -0.94 -1.76
N TRP A 123 14.81 -1.82 -1.29
CA TRP A 123 15.56 -2.73 -2.16
C TRP A 123 14.66 -3.63 -3.02
N LYS A 124 13.43 -3.93 -2.55
CA LYS A 124 12.44 -4.70 -3.32
C LYS A 124 11.93 -3.88 -4.51
N ARG A 125 11.62 -2.60 -4.29
CA ARG A 125 11.12 -1.67 -5.33
C ARG A 125 12.13 -1.46 -6.46
N GLU A 126 13.43 -1.44 -6.13
CA GLU A 126 14.51 -1.35 -7.12
C GLU A 126 14.56 -2.55 -8.09
N ARG A 127 13.96 -3.68 -7.69
CA ARG A 127 13.91 -4.93 -8.44
C ARG A 127 12.56 -5.17 -9.12
N TYR A 128 11.64 -4.21 -9.10
CA TYR A 128 10.34 -4.38 -9.77
C TYR A 128 10.49 -4.57 -11.28
N ALA A 129 9.64 -5.43 -11.82
CA ALA A 129 9.43 -5.53 -13.25
C ALA A 129 8.87 -4.19 -13.78
N PRO A 130 9.14 -3.84 -15.06
CA PRO A 130 8.52 -2.68 -15.69
C PRO A 130 7.00 -2.66 -15.49
N SER A 131 6.45 -1.49 -15.17
CA SER A 131 5.04 -1.28 -14.90
C SER A 131 4.51 -0.05 -15.61
N PHE A 132 3.19 0.05 -15.76
CA PHE A 132 2.56 1.23 -16.33
C PHE A 132 2.38 2.31 -15.26
N HIS A 133 2.68 3.55 -15.64
CA HIS A 133 2.32 4.72 -14.85
C HIS A 133 0.89 5.13 -15.20
N VAL A 134 -0.01 5.06 -14.23
CA VAL A 134 -1.46 5.29 -14.44
C VAL A 134 -1.97 6.50 -13.66
N ASP A 135 -1.43 6.73 -12.46
CA ASP A 135 -1.83 7.83 -11.57
C ASP A 135 -0.81 8.98 -11.58
N ASP A 136 -1.10 10.09 -10.91
CA ASP A 136 -0.20 11.25 -10.75
C ASP A 136 1.08 10.92 -9.95
N LYS A 137 1.07 9.78 -9.24
CA LYS A 137 2.13 9.29 -8.36
C LYS A 137 2.42 7.82 -8.66
N ASN A 138 3.65 7.37 -8.42
CA ASN A 138 4.01 5.94 -8.46
C ASN A 138 5.19 5.63 -7.53
N LEU A 139 5.43 4.35 -7.26
CA LEU A 139 6.49 3.91 -6.35
C LEU A 139 7.73 3.35 -7.05
N ASP A 140 7.84 3.49 -8.37
CA ASP A 140 8.98 3.01 -9.14
C ASP A 140 10.18 3.98 -8.99
N PRO A 141 11.33 3.51 -8.46
CA PRO A 141 12.52 4.35 -8.30
C PRO A 141 13.15 4.79 -9.62
N LYS A 142 12.83 4.15 -10.75
CA LYS A 142 13.31 4.56 -12.08
C LYS A 142 12.51 5.72 -12.66
N THR A 143 11.37 6.08 -12.07
CA THR A 143 10.53 7.17 -12.54
C THR A 143 10.26 8.21 -11.46
N TRP A 144 9.22 8.04 -10.64
CA TRP A 144 8.69 9.09 -9.76
C TRP A 144 9.31 9.05 -8.35
N CYS A 145 9.52 7.86 -7.76
CA CYS A 145 9.88 7.72 -6.35
C CYS A 145 11.34 7.26 -6.12
N ARG A 146 12.31 8.13 -6.37
CA ARG A 146 13.72 7.84 -6.02
C ARG A 146 13.92 7.91 -4.51
N PHE A 147 14.23 6.77 -3.88
CA PHE A 147 14.49 6.68 -2.45
C PHE A 147 15.73 5.80 -2.19
N PRO A 148 16.62 6.15 -1.25
CA PRO A 148 17.85 5.39 -1.02
C PRO A 148 17.58 4.01 -0.41
N ILE A 149 18.21 2.97 -0.97
CA ILE A 149 18.14 1.60 -0.44
C ILE A 149 18.67 1.54 1.00
N LEU A 150 19.82 2.18 1.22
CA LEU A 150 20.45 2.29 2.54
C LEU A 150 20.11 3.67 3.10
N SER A 151 19.36 3.69 4.19
CA SER A 151 18.94 4.91 4.87
C SER A 151 19.00 4.71 6.38
N ASP A 152 18.84 5.79 7.13
CA ASP A 152 18.66 5.71 8.59
C ASP A 152 17.34 4.99 8.95
N GLY A 153 16.41 4.83 8.00
CA GLY A 153 15.13 4.18 8.24
C GLY A 153 14.17 5.03 9.07
N PHE A 154 14.34 6.35 9.03
CA PHE A 154 13.58 7.33 9.80
C PHE A 154 13.71 7.19 11.32
N ARG A 155 14.81 6.62 11.84
CA ARG A 155 14.90 6.32 13.29
C ARG A 155 14.76 7.57 14.14
N SER A 156 15.41 8.67 13.74
CA SER A 156 15.31 9.96 14.44
C SER A 156 13.88 10.52 14.39
N GLU A 157 13.26 10.57 13.21
CA GLU A 157 11.90 11.09 13.05
C GLU A 157 10.86 10.24 13.80
N LEU A 158 11.09 8.92 13.87
CA LEU A 158 10.23 8.00 14.60
C LEU A 158 10.47 8.00 16.12
N SER A 159 11.66 8.38 16.60
CA SER A 159 11.90 8.57 18.04
C SER A 159 11.23 9.84 18.55
N ASP A 160 11.27 10.92 17.77
CA ASP A 160 10.66 12.20 18.14
C ASP A 160 9.14 12.08 18.25
N LEU A 161 8.52 11.19 17.47
CA LEU A 161 7.10 10.84 17.55
C LEU A 161 6.66 10.20 18.88
N SER A 162 7.57 9.63 19.67
CA SER A 162 7.26 9.06 20.99
C SER A 162 7.38 10.07 22.12
N ASP A 163 8.24 11.07 21.96
CA ASP A 163 8.61 12.00 23.03
C ASP A 163 7.54 13.11 23.24
N GLU A 164 6.55 13.19 22.36
CA GLU A 164 5.42 14.13 22.42
C GLU A 164 4.12 13.52 23.00
N THR A 165 4.17 12.30 23.54
CA THR A 165 3.04 11.62 24.22
C THR A 165 3.17 11.71 25.74
#